data_AF-A0A257RZE3-F1
#
_entry.id   AF-A0A257RZE3-F1
#
_cell.length_a   1.000
_cell.length_b   1.000
_cell.length_c   1.000
_cell.angle_alpha   90.00
_cell.angle_beta   90.00
_cell.angle_gamma   90.00
#
_symmetry.space_group_name_H-M   'P 1'
#
loop_
_entity.id
_entity.type
_entity.pdbx_description
1 polymer ?
#
loop_
_entity_poly.entity_id
_entity_poly.type
_entity_poly.pdbx_seq_one_letter_code
_entity_poly.pdbx_strand_id
1 'polypeptide(L)'
;MAEFFLELFSEEIPARMQQAAAERLTSLVFAQLALLSPSNVRTFGAARRIAVAMDVLEQTVPTHGTSLDGETIRGPRVTAPPAALDGFLKKNSNGEQLELVKERLFDRDGYYFLRVEVTEEARSARDVILEKLPQFLARFPWPKSMRWGQSGAFTWVRPLRRVVCLLDGEVVPFTLGPVASGDESEGHRFLAPGAFRVTSAAQWQEELRARFVIVDADERRERIRAGLRAAAGEKGLGVAEDAGLLDEVAGLVEWPVCLVGAIDPGQMALPPEVRELSMKVNQRYFATRDAA
;
A
#
# COMPACT_ATOMS: atom_id res chain seq x y z
N MET A 1 1.88 -9.32 -17.61
CA MET A 1 1.45 -9.24 -16.20
C MET A 1 2.69 -8.91 -15.41
N ALA A 2 2.69 -7.79 -14.71
CA ALA A 2 3.84 -7.29 -13.94
C ALA A 2 3.49 -7.22 -12.45
N GLU A 3 4.46 -7.45 -11.57
CA GLU A 3 4.26 -7.27 -10.13
C GLU A 3 4.41 -5.78 -9.76
N PHE A 4 3.41 -5.21 -9.10
CA PHE A 4 3.53 -3.94 -8.39
C PHE A 4 3.83 -4.20 -6.91
N PHE A 5 4.84 -3.52 -6.36
CA PHE A 5 5.19 -3.59 -4.95
C PHE A 5 5.41 -2.19 -4.35
N LEU A 6 4.83 -1.95 -3.17
CA LEU A 6 5.00 -0.73 -2.39
C LEU A 6 5.26 -1.07 -0.92
N GLU A 7 6.35 -0.56 -0.36
CA GLU A 7 6.62 -0.55 1.08
C GLU A 7 6.75 0.88 1.59
N LEU A 8 6.11 1.16 2.73
CA LEU A 8 6.26 2.40 3.48
C LEU A 8 6.92 2.08 4.82
N PHE A 9 8.24 2.31 4.92
CA PHE A 9 9.04 2.00 6.10
C PHE A 9 9.24 3.24 6.96
N SER A 10 8.83 3.20 8.23
CA SER A 10 8.88 4.30 9.21
C SER A 10 9.49 3.86 10.54
N GLU A 11 9.59 4.79 11.49
CA GLU A 11 9.70 4.39 12.91
C GLU A 11 8.42 3.67 13.39
N GLU A 12 8.46 3.19 14.64
CA GLU A 12 7.43 2.31 15.22
C GLU A 12 6.00 2.89 15.20
N ILE A 13 5.18 2.30 14.34
CA ILE A 13 3.75 2.55 14.20
C ILE A 13 3.06 1.94 15.44
N PRO A 14 2.16 2.67 16.12
CA PRO A 14 1.40 2.10 17.23
C PRO A 14 0.70 0.80 16.84
N ALA A 15 0.87 -0.27 17.63
CA ALA A 15 0.34 -1.62 17.33
C ALA A 15 -1.14 -1.60 16.89
N ARG A 16 -1.99 -0.89 17.64
CA ARG A 16 -3.43 -0.73 17.35
C ARG A 16 -3.77 -0.08 16.01
N MET A 17 -2.81 0.52 15.30
CA MET A 17 -3.03 1.20 14.01
C MET A 17 -2.52 0.42 12.81
N GLN A 18 -1.65 -0.58 13.02
CA GLN A 18 -0.88 -1.19 11.94
C GLN A 18 -1.76 -1.94 10.93
N GLN A 19 -2.61 -2.85 11.40
CA GLN A 19 -3.46 -3.66 10.53
C GLN A 19 -4.42 -2.81 9.71
N ALA A 20 -5.18 -1.93 10.37
CA ALA A 20 -6.12 -1.03 9.70
C ALA A 20 -5.41 -0.10 8.69
N ALA A 21 -4.18 0.34 8.99
CA ALA A 21 -3.40 1.13 8.04
C ALA A 21 -2.93 0.31 6.82
N ALA A 22 -2.49 -0.93 7.03
CA ALA A 22 -2.09 -1.82 5.93
C ALA A 22 -3.27 -2.12 4.99
N GLU A 23 -4.43 -2.48 5.55
CA GLU A 23 -5.66 -2.73 4.79
C GLU A 23 -6.15 -1.48 4.05
N ARG A 24 -6.05 -0.32 4.71
CA ARG A 24 -6.39 0.98 4.10
C ARG A 24 -5.46 1.34 2.95
N LEU A 25 -4.15 1.10 3.10
CA LEU A 25 -3.17 1.27 2.03
C LEU A 25 -3.53 0.40 0.84
N THR A 26 -3.76 -0.90 1.07
CA THR A 26 -4.14 -1.84 0.03
C THR A 26 -5.38 -1.38 -0.72
N SER A 27 -6.43 -1.00 0.01
CA SER A 27 -7.69 -0.55 -0.58
C SER A 27 -7.52 0.72 -1.43
N LEU A 28 -6.71 1.67 -0.95
CA LEU A 28 -6.42 2.91 -1.69
C LEU A 28 -5.60 2.64 -2.94
N VAL A 29 -4.53 1.85 -2.84
CA VAL A 29 -3.69 1.49 -3.99
C VAL A 29 -4.52 0.73 -5.03
N PHE A 30 -5.29 -0.27 -4.62
CA PHE A 30 -6.15 -1.04 -5.51
C PHE A 30 -7.12 -0.13 -6.30
N ALA A 31 -7.78 0.80 -5.60
CA ALA A 31 -8.69 1.75 -6.24
C ALA A 31 -7.98 2.71 -7.21
N GLN A 32 -6.78 3.20 -6.84
CA GLN A 32 -6.02 4.12 -7.69
C GLN A 32 -5.41 3.45 -8.92
N LEU A 33 -5.14 2.14 -8.84
CA LEU A 33 -4.58 1.36 -9.94
C LEU A 33 -5.65 0.58 -10.70
N ALA A 34 -6.94 0.84 -10.50
CA ALA A 34 -8.04 0.08 -11.11
C ALA A 34 -7.96 -0.01 -12.64
N LEU A 35 -7.48 1.05 -13.31
CA LEU A 35 -7.24 1.05 -14.77
C LEU A 35 -6.20 0.02 -15.21
N LEU A 36 -5.31 -0.40 -14.31
CA LEU A 36 -4.27 -1.41 -14.57
C LEU A 36 -4.74 -2.85 -14.30
N SER A 37 -6.03 -3.03 -14.00
CA SER A 37 -6.66 -4.31 -13.66
C SER A 37 -5.88 -5.09 -12.58
N PRO A 38 -5.79 -4.55 -11.35
CA PRO A 38 -5.01 -5.15 -10.28
C PRO A 38 -5.63 -6.48 -9.81
N SER A 39 -4.78 -7.46 -9.51
CA SER A 39 -5.18 -8.79 -9.02
C SER A 39 -4.14 -9.37 -8.05
N ASN A 40 -4.39 -10.56 -7.48
CA ASN A 40 -3.45 -11.25 -6.57
C ASN A 40 -2.90 -10.36 -5.44
N VAL A 41 -3.80 -9.60 -4.81
CA VAL A 41 -3.47 -8.59 -3.80
C VAL A 41 -3.00 -9.24 -2.50
N ARG A 42 -1.82 -8.81 -2.03
CA ARG A 42 -1.20 -9.24 -0.78
C ARG A 42 -0.93 -8.03 0.08
N THR A 43 -1.32 -8.09 1.35
CA THR A 43 -1.20 -6.99 2.32
C THR A 43 -0.24 -7.41 3.42
N PHE A 44 0.64 -6.50 3.83
CA PHE A 44 1.65 -6.77 4.85
C PHE A 44 1.71 -5.65 5.89
N GLY A 45 2.04 -6.00 7.13
CA GLY A 45 2.16 -5.03 8.21
C GLY A 45 3.03 -5.54 9.35
N ALA A 46 3.96 -4.70 9.82
CA ALA A 46 4.77 -4.94 11.00
C ALA A 46 5.04 -3.62 11.75
N ALA A 47 5.80 -3.68 12.85
CA ALA A 47 5.99 -2.55 13.76
C ALA A 47 6.46 -1.26 13.06
N ARG A 48 7.28 -1.39 12.02
CA ARG A 48 7.91 -0.26 11.32
C ARG A 48 7.51 -0.13 9.85
N ARG A 49 6.54 -0.92 9.37
CA ARG A 49 6.21 -0.94 7.94
C ARG A 49 4.79 -1.38 7.66
N ILE A 50 4.25 -0.83 6.58
CA ILE A 50 3.08 -1.34 5.89
C ILE A 50 3.44 -1.49 4.41
N ALA A 51 2.97 -2.56 3.77
CA ALA A 51 3.28 -2.82 2.37
C ALA A 51 2.13 -3.51 1.66
N VAL A 52 2.13 -3.40 0.33
CA VAL A 52 1.18 -4.08 -0.56
C VAL A 52 1.91 -4.59 -1.80
N ALA A 53 1.53 -5.78 -2.24
CA ALA A 53 1.92 -6.33 -3.53
C ALA A 53 0.67 -6.73 -4.31
N MET A 54 0.67 -6.56 -5.62
CA MET A 54 -0.41 -7.01 -6.52
C MET A 54 0.12 -7.17 -7.93
N ASP A 55 -0.57 -7.97 -8.74
CA ASP A 55 -0.28 -8.06 -10.17
C ASP A 55 -1.06 -7.01 -10.92
N VAL A 56 -0.42 -6.34 -11.88
CA VAL A 56 -1.07 -5.46 -12.84
C VAL A 56 -1.05 -6.10 -14.22
N LEU A 57 -2.23 -6.21 -14.83
CA LEU A 57 -2.38 -6.84 -16.14
C LEU A 57 -2.01 -5.85 -17.25
N GLU A 58 -2.61 -4.66 -17.22
CA GLU A 58 -2.44 -3.65 -18.25
C GLU A 58 -1.13 -2.88 -18.06
N GLN A 59 -0.27 -2.94 -19.06
CA GLN A 59 0.99 -2.18 -19.08
C GLN A 59 0.83 -0.79 -19.70
N THR A 60 -0.26 -0.59 -20.44
CA THR A 60 -0.63 0.66 -21.10
C THR A 60 -2.13 0.88 -21.01
N VAL A 61 -2.56 2.08 -20.66
CA VAL A 61 -3.98 2.44 -20.55
C VAL A 61 -4.27 3.77 -21.26
N PRO A 62 -5.51 4.02 -21.70
CA PRO A 62 -5.92 5.33 -22.23
C PRO A 62 -5.71 6.47 -21.21
N THR A 63 -5.45 7.70 -21.68
CA THR A 63 -5.16 8.86 -20.82
C THR A 63 -6.38 9.32 -20.01
N HIS A 64 -7.56 9.25 -20.60
CA HIS A 64 -8.84 9.46 -19.96
C HIS A 64 -9.69 8.20 -20.12
N GLY A 65 -10.57 7.92 -19.16
CA GLY A 65 -11.47 6.77 -19.26
C GLY A 65 -12.45 6.99 -20.41
N THR A 66 -12.08 6.59 -21.62
CA THR A 66 -12.93 6.78 -22.78
C THR A 66 -13.98 5.68 -22.81
N SER A 67 -15.24 6.09 -22.74
CA SER A 67 -16.32 5.40 -23.44
C SER A 67 -15.92 5.28 -24.91
N LEU A 68 -15.92 4.08 -25.46
CA LEU A 68 -15.67 3.76 -26.87
C LEU A 68 -16.65 4.45 -27.87
N ASP A 69 -17.60 5.26 -27.38
CA ASP A 69 -18.45 6.10 -28.18
C ASP A 69 -17.72 7.44 -28.45
N GLY A 70 -16.93 7.48 -29.53
CA GLY A 70 -16.12 8.65 -29.90
C GLY A 70 -16.87 9.99 -29.80
N GLU A 71 -16.16 11.04 -29.41
CA GLU A 71 -16.71 12.39 -29.31
C GLU A 71 -17.24 12.86 -30.68
N THR A 72 -18.38 13.56 -30.66
CA THR A 72 -19.00 14.11 -31.88
C THR A 72 -18.75 15.60 -31.99
N ILE A 73 -18.06 16.03 -33.04
CA ILE A 73 -17.84 17.45 -33.31
C ILE A 73 -18.99 17.95 -34.20
N ARG A 74 -19.70 18.98 -33.73
CA ARG A 74 -20.73 19.65 -34.53
C ARG A 74 -20.09 20.48 -35.65
N GLY A 75 -20.47 20.16 -36.87
CA GLY A 75 -20.11 20.86 -38.09
C GLY A 75 -21.16 21.87 -38.57
N PRO A 76 -21.01 22.35 -39.82
CA PRO A 76 -21.93 23.31 -40.41
C PRO A 76 -23.32 22.68 -40.66
N ARG A 77 -24.31 23.54 -40.94
CA ARG A 77 -25.64 23.07 -41.38
C ARG A 77 -25.52 22.25 -42.67
N VAL A 78 -26.43 21.28 -42.86
CA VAL A 78 -26.51 20.51 -44.12
C VAL A 78 -26.76 21.40 -45.34
N THR A 79 -27.38 22.56 -45.13
CA THR A 79 -27.64 23.57 -46.17
C THR A 79 -26.50 24.57 -46.38
N ALA A 80 -25.38 24.43 -45.68
CA ALA A 80 -24.24 25.32 -45.85
C ALA A 80 -23.52 25.10 -47.20
N PRO A 81 -22.81 26.10 -47.73
CA PRO A 81 -22.05 25.95 -48.96
C PRO A 81 -21.03 24.79 -48.87
N PRO A 82 -20.75 24.06 -49.96
CA PRO A 82 -19.81 22.93 -49.96
C PRO A 82 -18.43 23.29 -49.40
N ALA A 83 -17.96 24.52 -49.64
CA ALA A 83 -16.71 25.03 -49.09
C ALA A 83 -16.64 25.04 -47.55
N ALA A 84 -17.79 25.21 -46.87
CA ALA A 84 -17.85 25.19 -45.41
C ALA A 84 -17.69 23.76 -44.86
N LEU A 85 -18.26 22.77 -45.56
CA LEU A 85 -18.08 21.35 -45.22
C LEU A 85 -16.64 20.90 -45.49
N ASP A 86 -16.06 21.28 -46.62
CA ASP A 86 -14.67 20.96 -46.96
C ASP A 86 -13.67 21.58 -45.97
N GLY A 87 -13.91 22.82 -45.56
CA GLY A 87 -13.10 23.49 -44.53
C GLY A 87 -13.21 22.80 -43.17
N PHE A 88 -14.42 22.35 -42.80
CA PHE A 88 -14.66 21.58 -41.58
C PHE A 88 -13.97 20.22 -41.60
N LEU A 89 -14.06 19.46 -42.70
CA LEU A 89 -13.41 18.16 -42.84
C LEU A 89 -11.88 18.28 -42.84
N LYS A 90 -11.32 19.28 -43.53
CA LYS A 90 -9.86 19.53 -43.51
C LYS A 90 -9.35 19.84 -42.10
N LYS A 91 -10.07 20.70 -41.37
CA LYS A 91 -9.69 21.09 -40.01
C LYS A 91 -9.66 19.91 -39.04
N ASN A 92 -10.54 18.93 -39.22
CA ASN A 92 -10.68 17.78 -38.32
C ASN A 92 -10.14 16.46 -38.91
N SER A 93 -9.33 16.53 -39.97
CA SER A 93 -8.78 15.35 -40.66
C SER A 93 -7.57 14.73 -39.95
N ASN A 94 -6.87 15.48 -39.10
CA ASN A 94 -5.65 15.04 -38.39
C ASN A 94 -4.62 14.31 -39.27
N GLY A 95 -4.54 14.65 -40.56
CA GLY A 95 -3.61 14.04 -41.52
C GLY A 95 -4.15 12.82 -42.28
N GLU A 96 -5.39 12.38 -42.02
CA GLU A 96 -6.07 11.33 -42.77
C GLU A 96 -6.60 11.80 -44.13
N GLN A 97 -6.86 10.85 -45.05
CA GLN A 97 -7.49 11.16 -46.33
C GLN A 97 -8.94 11.63 -46.11
N LEU A 98 -9.33 12.74 -46.74
CA LEU A 98 -10.65 13.37 -46.56
C LEU A 98 -11.83 12.44 -46.85
N GLU A 99 -11.69 11.47 -47.75
CA GLU A 99 -12.76 10.50 -48.04
C GLU A 99 -13.04 9.56 -46.85
N LEU A 100 -12.00 9.11 -46.14
CA LEU A 100 -12.15 8.32 -44.90
C LEU A 100 -12.74 9.15 -43.74
N VAL A 101 -12.51 10.46 -43.73
CA VAL A 101 -13.12 11.37 -42.74
C VAL A 101 -14.61 11.58 -43.04
N LYS A 102 -15.01 11.62 -44.32
CA LYS A 102 -16.41 11.75 -44.73
C LYS A 102 -17.26 10.55 -44.32
N GLU A 103 -16.71 9.34 -44.30
CA GLU A 103 -17.43 8.13 -43.85
C GLU A 103 -17.87 8.21 -42.38
N ARG A 104 -17.19 9.03 -41.57
CA ARG A 104 -17.52 9.29 -40.15
C ARG A 104 -18.49 10.45 -39.94
N LEU A 105 -18.95 11.09 -41.02
CA LEU A 105 -19.89 12.20 -40.99
C LEU A 105 -21.33 11.70 -40.99
N PHE A 106 -22.19 12.27 -40.14
CA PHE A 106 -23.62 11.98 -40.14
C PHE A 106 -24.44 13.26 -39.90
N ASP A 107 -25.68 13.29 -40.39
CA ASP A 107 -26.62 14.39 -40.10
C ASP A 107 -27.37 14.13 -38.79
N ARG A 108 -27.55 15.19 -38.00
CA ARG A 108 -28.46 15.22 -36.85
C ARG A 108 -29.01 16.63 -36.69
N ASP A 109 -30.32 16.77 -36.64
CA ASP A 109 -31.03 18.05 -36.47
C ASP A 109 -30.65 19.14 -37.51
N GLY A 110 -30.32 18.73 -38.73
CA GLY A 110 -29.95 19.64 -39.83
C GLY A 110 -28.52 20.19 -39.75
N TYR A 111 -27.66 19.57 -38.93
CA TYR A 111 -26.23 19.84 -38.85
C TYR A 111 -25.44 18.57 -39.10
N TYR A 112 -24.29 18.72 -39.77
CA TYR A 112 -23.31 17.65 -39.85
C TYR A 112 -22.63 17.44 -38.50
N PHE A 113 -22.40 16.19 -38.13
CA PHE A 113 -21.58 15.78 -36.99
C PHE A 113 -20.52 14.82 -37.48
N LEU A 114 -19.28 15.01 -37.02
CA LEU A 114 -18.17 14.12 -37.31
C LEU A 114 -17.89 13.27 -36.07
N ARG A 115 -17.90 11.94 -36.21
CA ARG A 115 -17.31 11.05 -35.18
C ARG A 115 -15.81 11.14 -35.30
N VAL A 116 -15.15 11.60 -34.25
CA VAL A 116 -13.68 11.66 -34.22
C VAL A 116 -13.20 10.47 -33.42
N GLU A 117 -12.33 9.66 -34.02
CA GLU A 117 -11.52 8.72 -33.27
C GLU A 117 -10.47 9.52 -32.53
N VAL A 118 -10.69 9.71 -31.23
CA VAL A 118 -9.63 10.23 -30.37
C VAL A 118 -8.65 9.09 -30.20
N THR A 119 -7.54 9.12 -30.93
CA THR A 119 -6.35 8.34 -30.58
C THR A 119 -5.79 8.99 -29.32
N GLU A 120 -6.31 8.60 -28.17
CA GLU A 120 -5.78 9.09 -26.91
C GLU A 120 -4.34 8.60 -26.76
N GLU A 121 -3.46 9.48 -26.28
CA GLU A 121 -2.10 9.09 -25.91
C GLU A 121 -2.19 7.96 -24.87
N ALA A 122 -1.60 6.81 -25.16
CA ALA A 122 -1.54 5.72 -24.20
C ALA A 122 -0.54 6.07 -23.10
N ARG A 123 -0.92 5.85 -21.84
CA ARG A 123 -0.06 6.03 -20.68
C ARG A 123 0.49 4.69 -20.23
N SER A 124 1.77 4.65 -19.87
CA SER A 124 2.32 3.45 -19.26
C SER A 124 1.78 3.24 -17.85
N ALA A 125 1.75 1.99 -17.38
CA ALA A 125 1.45 1.66 -15.99
C ALA A 125 2.32 2.45 -15.01
N ARG A 126 3.61 2.63 -15.35
CA ARG A 126 4.56 3.46 -14.60
C ARG A 126 4.09 4.91 -14.47
N ASP A 127 3.59 5.53 -15.54
CA ASP A 127 3.11 6.91 -15.52
C ASP A 127 1.83 7.06 -14.71
N VAL A 128 0.94 6.06 -14.75
CA VAL A 128 -0.28 6.03 -13.92
C VAL A 128 0.10 5.96 -12.44
N ILE A 129 1.00 5.04 -12.09
CA ILE A 129 1.54 4.86 -10.74
C ILE A 129 2.18 6.18 -10.25
N LEU A 130 3.05 6.77 -11.06
CA LEU A 130 3.78 7.99 -10.73
C LEU A 130 2.86 9.19 -10.49
N GLU A 131 1.78 9.33 -11.28
CA GLU A 131 0.81 10.41 -11.08
C GLU A 131 -0.03 10.19 -9.83
N LYS A 132 -0.59 8.99 -9.66
CA LYS A 132 -1.64 8.74 -8.65
C LYS A 132 -1.06 8.56 -7.25
N LEU A 133 0.00 7.79 -7.09
CA LEU A 133 0.50 7.36 -5.77
C LEU A 133 0.91 8.50 -4.83
N PRO A 134 1.78 9.44 -5.25
CA PRO A 134 2.31 10.45 -4.34
C PRO A 134 1.22 11.33 -3.74
N GLN A 135 0.19 11.64 -4.54
CA GLN A 135 -0.90 12.53 -4.14
C GLN A 135 -1.75 11.96 -3.02
N PHE A 136 -2.12 10.69 -3.10
CA PHE A 136 -2.95 10.07 -2.06
C PHE A 136 -2.10 9.66 -0.85
N LEU A 137 -0.87 9.19 -1.06
CA LEU A 137 0.03 8.84 0.04
C LEU A 137 0.32 10.08 0.89
N ALA A 138 0.50 11.25 0.27
CA ALA A 138 0.69 12.50 1.01
C ALA A 138 -0.50 12.87 1.92
N ARG A 139 -1.70 12.35 1.62
CA ARG A 139 -2.95 12.58 2.37
C ARG A 139 -3.43 11.32 3.10
N PHE A 140 -2.54 10.37 3.36
CA PHE A 140 -2.91 9.10 3.96
C PHE A 140 -3.62 9.32 5.32
N PRO A 141 -4.82 8.75 5.53
CA PRO A 141 -5.69 9.10 6.65
C PRO A 141 -5.27 8.37 7.94
N TRP A 142 -4.16 8.80 8.54
CA TRP A 142 -3.73 8.29 9.83
C TRP A 142 -4.66 8.77 10.96
N PRO A 143 -5.14 7.89 11.87
CA PRO A 143 -5.96 8.29 13.02
C PRO A 143 -5.26 9.27 13.95
N LYS A 144 -3.92 9.17 14.01
CA LYS A 144 -3.05 10.12 14.68
C LYS A 144 -1.80 10.29 13.84
N SER A 145 -1.42 11.53 13.62
CA SER A 145 -0.25 11.88 12.82
C SER A 145 0.59 12.95 13.49
N MET A 146 1.82 13.08 13.01
CA MET A 146 2.80 14.05 13.45
C MET A 146 3.31 14.80 12.22
N ARG A 147 3.58 16.10 12.38
CA ARG A 147 4.30 16.89 11.39
C ARG A 147 5.79 16.65 11.55
N TRP A 148 6.50 16.40 10.47
CA TRP A 148 7.95 16.22 10.49
C TRP A 148 8.58 16.55 9.13
N GLY A 149 9.91 16.65 9.10
CA GLY A 149 10.67 17.21 7.98
C GLY A 149 10.97 18.69 8.20
N GLN A 150 11.95 19.24 7.46
CA GLN A 150 12.47 20.60 7.69
C GLN A 150 11.40 21.70 7.59
N SER A 151 10.38 21.51 6.73
CA SER A 151 9.27 22.46 6.57
C SER A 151 8.08 22.21 7.51
N GLY A 152 8.01 21.05 8.17
CA GLY A 152 6.84 20.62 8.95
C GLY A 152 5.55 20.43 8.13
N ALA A 153 5.62 20.51 6.79
CA ALA A 153 4.46 20.41 5.91
C ALA A 153 3.98 18.97 5.70
N PHE A 154 4.87 17.99 5.84
CA PHE A 154 4.54 16.58 5.68
C PHE A 154 4.06 15.97 6.99
N THR A 155 3.00 15.17 6.91
CA THR A 155 2.33 14.57 8.06
C THR A 155 2.27 13.06 7.89
N TRP A 156 2.78 12.31 8.87
CA TRP A 156 2.78 10.84 8.88
C TRP A 156 2.58 10.34 10.32
N VAL A 157 2.25 9.06 10.52
CA VAL A 157 2.11 8.49 11.88
C VAL A 157 3.39 8.61 12.71
N ARG A 158 4.54 8.49 12.02
CA ARG A 158 5.90 8.50 12.55
C ARG A 158 6.88 8.96 11.47
N PRO A 159 8.14 9.30 11.77
CA PRO A 159 9.12 9.60 10.73
C PRO A 159 9.23 8.45 9.72
N LEU A 160 8.87 8.72 8.46
CA LEU A 160 9.08 7.81 7.33
C LEU A 160 10.58 7.82 7.01
N ARG A 161 11.14 6.64 6.79
CA ARG A 161 12.57 6.41 6.60
C ARG A 161 12.89 6.02 5.17
N ARG A 162 12.08 5.14 4.56
CA ARG A 162 12.24 4.69 3.18
C ARG A 162 10.88 4.45 2.54
N VAL A 163 10.87 4.53 1.21
CA VAL A 163 9.76 4.10 0.37
C VAL A 163 10.34 3.17 -0.68
N VAL A 164 9.88 1.92 -0.71
CA VAL A 164 10.16 1.03 -1.85
C VAL A 164 8.97 1.11 -2.78
N CYS A 165 9.18 1.40 -4.06
CA CYS A 165 8.11 1.33 -5.05
C CYS A 165 8.64 0.76 -6.35
N LEU A 166 8.18 -0.45 -6.68
CA LEU A 166 8.64 -1.22 -7.83
C LEU A 166 7.46 -1.57 -8.74
N LEU A 167 7.74 -1.59 -10.04
CA LEU A 167 6.92 -2.22 -11.06
C LEU A 167 7.82 -3.18 -11.84
N ASP A 168 7.54 -4.47 -11.75
CA ASP A 168 8.33 -5.55 -12.36
C ASP A 168 9.83 -5.52 -11.99
N GLY A 169 10.12 -5.20 -10.72
CA GLY A 169 11.49 -5.06 -10.21
C GLY A 169 12.16 -3.72 -10.53
N GLU A 170 11.55 -2.87 -11.35
CA GLU A 170 12.07 -1.54 -11.69
C GLU A 170 11.51 -0.45 -10.79
N VAL A 171 12.37 0.47 -10.34
CA VAL A 171 11.97 1.57 -9.45
C VAL A 171 11.02 2.53 -10.17
N VAL A 172 9.91 2.87 -9.52
CA VAL A 172 9.04 3.99 -9.92
C VAL A 172 9.38 5.21 -9.06
N PRO A 173 10.11 6.21 -9.61
CA PRO A 173 10.74 7.27 -8.81
C PRO A 173 9.76 8.40 -8.52
N PHE A 174 9.42 8.58 -7.25
CA PHE A 174 8.66 9.71 -6.75
C PHE A 174 9.20 10.15 -5.39
N THR A 175 8.68 11.26 -4.88
CA THR A 175 9.00 11.74 -3.53
C THR A 175 7.74 11.83 -2.69
N LEU A 176 7.82 11.30 -1.46
CA LEU A 176 6.77 11.38 -0.44
C LEU A 176 7.33 12.14 0.77
N GLY A 177 6.90 13.40 0.92
CA GLY A 177 7.48 14.28 1.93
C GLY A 177 8.98 14.48 1.66
N PRO A 178 9.88 14.19 2.61
CA PRO A 178 11.32 14.29 2.40
C PRO A 178 11.99 13.00 1.89
N VAL A 179 11.22 11.95 1.55
CA VAL A 179 11.76 10.62 1.22
C VAL A 179 11.51 10.31 -0.26
N ALA A 180 12.56 10.04 -1.02
CA ALA A 180 12.47 9.52 -2.38
C ALA A 180 12.17 8.01 -2.36
N SER A 181 11.36 7.53 -3.30
CA SER A 181 11.21 6.09 -3.52
C SER A 181 12.47 5.50 -4.15
N GLY A 182 12.72 4.24 -3.82
CA GLY A 182 13.84 3.46 -4.35
C GLY A 182 13.53 1.97 -4.25
N ASP A 183 14.59 1.17 -4.13
CA ASP A 183 14.56 -0.28 -4.01
C ASP A 183 15.22 -0.78 -2.72
N GLU A 184 15.46 0.09 -1.73
CA GLU A 184 16.08 -0.31 -0.46
C GLU A 184 15.07 -0.44 0.68
N SER A 185 15.07 -1.58 1.33
CA SER A 185 14.40 -1.81 2.62
C SER A 185 15.44 -2.01 3.73
N GLU A 186 15.01 -2.33 4.95
CA GLU A 186 15.88 -2.55 6.10
C GLU A 186 15.38 -3.67 7.01
N GLY A 187 16.31 -4.42 7.58
CA GLY A 187 16.06 -5.51 8.53
C GLY A 187 15.65 -5.06 9.92
N HIS A 188 15.71 -5.97 10.89
CA HIS A 188 15.41 -5.67 12.29
C HIS A 188 16.37 -4.63 12.86
N ARG A 189 15.84 -3.60 13.55
CA ARG A 189 16.61 -2.45 14.05
C ARG A 189 17.86 -2.83 14.84
N PHE A 190 17.76 -3.91 15.61
CA PHE A 190 18.81 -4.32 16.54
C PHE A 190 19.48 -5.65 16.15
N LEU A 191 18.75 -6.55 15.49
CA LEU A 191 19.23 -7.93 15.26
C LEU A 191 19.92 -8.09 13.90
N ALA A 192 19.52 -7.28 12.93
CA ALA A 192 20.13 -7.23 11.61
C ALA A 192 19.94 -5.81 11.02
N PRO A 193 20.61 -4.80 11.60
CA PRO A 193 20.58 -3.45 11.04
C PRO A 193 21.25 -3.45 9.67
N GLY A 194 20.77 -2.59 8.78
CA GLY A 194 21.35 -2.42 7.45
C GLY A 194 20.34 -2.54 6.33
N ALA A 195 20.56 -1.73 5.30
CA ALA A 195 19.72 -1.73 4.11
C ALA A 195 19.97 -2.98 3.27
N PHE A 196 18.95 -3.38 2.52
CA PHE A 196 19.08 -4.41 1.50
C PHE A 196 18.20 -4.05 0.29
N ARG A 197 18.63 -4.50 -0.89
CA ARG A 197 17.92 -4.26 -2.14
C ARG A 197 16.72 -5.19 -2.27
N VAL A 198 15.62 -4.65 -2.77
CA VAL A 198 14.36 -5.31 -3.03
C VAL A 198 14.17 -5.44 -4.53
N THR A 199 13.84 -6.64 -5.00
CA THR A 199 13.55 -6.89 -6.43
C THR A 199 12.14 -7.42 -6.67
N SER A 200 11.50 -7.99 -5.64
CA SER A 200 10.12 -8.48 -5.69
C SER A 200 9.55 -8.59 -4.28
N ALA A 201 8.22 -8.73 -4.16
CA ALA A 201 7.56 -8.93 -2.87
C ALA A 201 7.94 -10.27 -2.23
N ALA A 202 8.25 -11.30 -3.02
CA ALA A 202 8.70 -12.60 -2.52
C ALA A 202 10.11 -12.50 -1.94
N GLN A 203 11.05 -11.93 -2.70
CA GLN A 203 12.42 -11.73 -2.24
C GLN A 203 12.48 -10.80 -1.02
N TRP A 204 11.67 -9.74 -0.99
CA TRP A 204 11.54 -8.86 0.17
C TRP A 204 11.14 -9.62 1.45
N GLN A 205 10.15 -10.51 1.39
CA GLN A 205 9.73 -11.31 2.53
C GLN A 205 10.82 -12.27 3.01
N GLU A 206 11.52 -12.93 2.07
CA GLU A 206 12.64 -13.83 2.39
C GLU A 206 13.80 -13.10 3.06
N GLU A 207 14.21 -11.96 2.51
CA GLU A 207 15.29 -11.14 3.07
C GLU A 207 14.92 -10.58 4.45
N LEU A 208 13.66 -10.15 4.64
CA LEU A 208 13.17 -9.70 5.94
C LEU A 208 13.18 -10.83 6.96
N ARG A 209 12.73 -12.04 6.58
CA ARG A 209 12.77 -13.20 7.45
C ARG A 209 14.21 -13.54 7.87
N ALA A 210 15.15 -13.53 6.92
CA ALA A 210 16.57 -13.73 7.17
C ALA A 210 17.17 -12.62 8.08
N ARG A 211 16.55 -11.44 8.10
CA ARG A 211 16.93 -10.29 8.93
C ARG A 211 16.01 -10.08 10.13
N PHE A 212 15.40 -11.15 10.64
CA PHE A 212 14.60 -11.14 11.86
C PHE A 212 13.39 -10.20 11.79
N VAL A 213 12.65 -10.23 10.70
CA VAL A 213 11.38 -9.52 10.55
C VAL A 213 10.36 -10.46 9.93
N ILE A 214 9.28 -10.73 10.66
CA ILE A 214 8.08 -11.38 10.13
C ILE A 214 7.09 -10.28 9.80
N VAL A 215 6.59 -10.22 8.56
CA VAL A 215 5.63 -9.18 8.11
C VAL A 215 4.18 -9.63 8.07
N ASP A 216 3.95 -10.91 8.28
CA ASP A 216 2.63 -11.51 8.47
C ASP A 216 2.22 -11.45 9.95
N ALA A 217 1.10 -10.78 10.24
CA ALA A 217 0.63 -10.62 11.62
C ALA A 217 0.13 -11.95 12.22
N ASP A 218 -0.46 -12.81 11.42
CA ASP A 218 -1.03 -14.09 11.84
C ASP A 218 0.09 -15.06 12.18
N GLU A 219 1.15 -15.07 11.38
CA GLU A 219 2.38 -15.82 11.69
C GLU A 219 2.99 -15.35 13.01
N ARG A 220 3.09 -14.03 13.24
CA ARG A 220 3.59 -13.50 14.52
C ARG A 220 2.72 -13.92 15.70
N ARG A 221 1.39 -13.83 15.57
CA ARG A 221 0.43 -14.26 16.60
C ARG A 221 0.60 -15.73 16.95
N GLU A 222 0.71 -16.60 15.94
CA GLU A 222 0.88 -18.03 16.18
C GLU A 222 2.23 -18.33 16.82
N ARG A 223 3.30 -17.69 16.35
CA ARG A 223 4.63 -17.85 16.94
C ARG A 223 4.68 -17.43 18.41
N ILE A 224 4.03 -16.33 18.77
CA ILE A 224 3.91 -15.89 20.17
C ILE A 224 3.10 -16.91 20.97
N ARG A 225 1.92 -17.31 20.49
CA ARG A 225 1.04 -18.26 21.19
C ARG A 225 1.74 -19.60 21.45
N ALA A 226 2.38 -20.17 20.43
CA ALA A 226 3.12 -21.41 20.54
C ALA A 226 4.32 -21.27 21.49
N GLY A 227 5.07 -20.17 21.38
CA GLY A 227 6.22 -19.88 22.25
C GLY A 227 5.82 -19.72 23.72
N LEU A 228 4.70 -19.03 24.00
CA LEU A 228 4.17 -18.88 25.36
C LEU A 228 3.78 -20.23 25.96
N ARG A 229 3.05 -21.07 25.21
CA ARG A 229 2.64 -22.40 25.66
C ARG A 229 3.83 -23.32 25.93
N ALA A 230 4.81 -23.32 25.04
CA ALA A 230 6.03 -24.11 25.22
C ALA A 230 6.82 -23.66 26.46
N ALA A 231 7.10 -22.37 26.57
CA ALA A 231 7.91 -21.82 27.66
C ALA A 231 7.24 -21.96 29.03
N ALA A 232 5.91 -21.82 29.11
CA ALA A 232 5.16 -22.07 30.33
C ALA A 232 5.10 -23.58 30.67
N GLY A 233 4.88 -24.44 29.66
CA GLY A 233 4.83 -25.88 29.82
C GLY A 233 6.13 -26.47 30.38
N GLU A 234 7.30 -25.97 29.94
CA GLU A 234 8.61 -26.35 30.49
C GLU A 234 8.76 -26.05 32.00
N LYS A 235 7.95 -25.12 32.52
CA LYS A 235 7.91 -24.73 33.94
C LYS A 235 6.72 -25.30 34.70
N GLY A 236 5.86 -26.09 34.05
CA GLY A 236 4.62 -26.58 34.64
C GLY A 236 3.60 -25.48 34.94
N LEU A 237 3.64 -24.37 34.20
CA LEU A 237 2.77 -23.22 34.38
C LEU A 237 1.69 -23.15 33.31
N GLY A 238 0.53 -22.58 33.66
CA GLY A 238 -0.49 -22.15 32.70
C GLY A 238 -0.27 -20.71 32.24
N VAL A 239 -0.68 -20.37 31.02
CA VAL A 239 -0.67 -18.99 30.50
C VAL A 239 -2.07 -18.40 30.62
N ALA A 240 -2.18 -17.19 31.17
CA ALA A 240 -3.42 -16.43 31.11
C ALA A 240 -3.63 -15.94 29.66
N GLU A 241 -4.53 -16.60 28.92
CA GLU A 241 -4.81 -16.26 27.53
C GLU A 241 -5.51 -14.89 27.41
N ASP A 242 -5.01 -14.05 26.51
CA ASP A 242 -5.59 -12.73 26.23
C ASP A 242 -5.36 -12.38 24.76
N ALA A 243 -6.43 -12.49 23.97
CA ALA A 243 -6.36 -12.25 22.53
C ALA A 243 -6.00 -10.79 22.19
N GLY A 244 -6.50 -9.83 22.97
CA GLY A 244 -6.20 -8.42 22.74
C GLY A 244 -4.74 -8.08 23.04
N LEU A 245 -4.19 -8.65 24.11
CA LEU A 245 -2.76 -8.52 24.41
C LEU A 245 -1.90 -9.23 23.35
N LEU A 246 -2.34 -10.39 22.86
CA LEU A 246 -1.66 -11.11 21.77
C LEU A 246 -1.57 -10.27 20.50
N ASP A 247 -2.68 -9.65 20.08
CA ASP A 247 -2.71 -8.76 18.93
C ASP A 247 -1.79 -7.54 19.13
N GLU A 248 -1.81 -6.95 20.33
CA GLU A 248 -0.95 -5.82 20.65
C GLU A 248 0.54 -6.20 20.62
N VAL A 249 0.94 -7.28 21.30
CA VAL A 249 2.34 -7.75 21.33
C VAL A 249 2.81 -8.17 19.94
N ALA A 250 1.96 -8.82 19.14
CA ALA A 250 2.28 -9.15 17.74
C ALA A 250 2.52 -7.91 16.87
N GLY A 251 1.92 -6.76 17.22
CA GLY A 251 2.22 -5.47 16.58
C GLY A 251 3.46 -4.77 17.14
N LEU A 252 3.89 -5.08 18.36
CA LEU A 252 5.06 -4.45 19.00
C LEU A 252 6.39 -5.11 18.59
N VAL A 253 6.37 -6.39 18.19
CA VAL A 253 7.60 -7.17 17.97
C VAL A 253 7.66 -7.71 16.55
N GLU A 254 8.71 -7.37 15.81
CA GLU A 254 8.93 -7.88 14.43
C GLU A 254 9.49 -9.32 14.41
N TRP A 255 10.17 -9.75 15.49
CA TRP A 255 10.69 -11.12 15.65
C TRP A 255 10.40 -11.69 17.04
N PRO A 256 9.30 -12.42 17.22
CA PRO A 256 8.91 -12.91 18.52
C PRO A 256 9.87 -13.97 19.10
N VAL A 257 10.34 -13.71 20.32
CA VAL A 257 11.06 -14.65 21.19
C VAL A 257 10.42 -14.60 22.57
N CYS A 258 9.91 -15.73 23.05
CA CYS A 258 9.28 -15.81 24.37
C CYS A 258 10.36 -16.07 25.44
N LEU A 259 10.31 -15.29 26.51
CA LEU A 259 11.18 -15.45 27.68
C LEU A 259 10.30 -15.57 28.92
N VAL A 260 10.74 -16.36 29.89
CA VAL A 260 10.06 -16.51 31.19
C VAL A 260 10.89 -15.81 32.25
N GLY A 261 10.26 -14.88 32.96
CA GLY A 261 10.83 -14.18 34.10
C GLY A 261 10.06 -14.50 35.38
N ALA A 262 10.77 -14.52 36.51
CA ALA A 262 10.15 -14.62 37.83
C ALA A 262 10.03 -13.21 38.44
N ILE A 263 8.92 -12.96 39.14
CA ILE A 263 8.73 -11.76 39.94
C ILE A 263 9.27 -12.04 41.35
N ASP A 264 9.97 -11.07 41.92
CA ASP A 264 10.47 -11.15 43.29
C ASP A 264 9.31 -11.50 44.27
N PRO A 265 9.47 -12.53 45.14
CA PRO A 265 8.41 -12.95 46.04
C PRO A 265 7.86 -11.83 46.94
N GLY A 266 8.68 -10.85 47.33
CA GLY A 266 8.25 -9.69 48.11
C GLY A 266 7.31 -8.76 47.33
N GLN A 267 7.36 -8.77 46.00
CA GLN A 267 6.44 -8.03 45.12
C GLN A 267 5.18 -8.84 44.77
N MET A 268 5.10 -10.11 45.18
CA MET A 268 3.95 -10.99 44.95
C MET A 268 2.83 -10.82 46.00
N ALA A 269 3.02 -9.95 47.00
CA ALA A 269 2.04 -9.70 48.07
C ALA A 269 0.76 -8.98 47.58
N LEU A 270 0.78 -8.39 46.38
CA LEU A 270 -0.39 -7.75 45.78
C LEU A 270 -1.43 -8.78 45.31
N PRO A 271 -2.74 -8.45 45.33
CA PRO A 271 -3.76 -9.31 44.74
C PRO A 271 -3.41 -9.72 43.30
N PRO A 272 -3.68 -10.98 42.89
CA PRO A 272 -3.37 -11.47 41.54
C PRO A 272 -3.88 -10.55 40.43
N GLU A 273 -5.09 -10.02 40.57
CA GLU A 273 -5.74 -9.15 39.59
C GLU A 273 -4.96 -7.85 39.36
N VAL A 274 -4.39 -7.28 40.43
CA VAL A 274 -3.58 -6.06 40.36
C VAL A 274 -2.25 -6.34 39.66
N ARG A 275 -1.63 -7.49 39.93
CA ARG A 275 -0.39 -7.92 39.29
C ARG A 275 -0.60 -8.18 37.80
N GLU A 276 -1.60 -8.98 37.45
CA GLU A 276 -1.94 -9.32 36.06
C GLU A 276 -2.29 -8.08 35.25
N LEU A 277 -3.10 -7.17 35.82
CA LEU A 277 -3.44 -5.92 35.16
C LEU A 277 -2.20 -5.05 34.90
N SER A 278 -1.32 -4.90 35.88
CA SER A 278 -0.09 -4.12 35.72
C SER A 278 0.85 -4.75 34.68
N MET A 279 1.01 -6.07 34.71
CA MET A 279 1.78 -6.84 33.71
C MET A 279 1.25 -6.61 32.30
N LYS A 280 -0.06 -6.71 32.10
CA LYS A 280 -0.70 -6.48 30.80
C LYS A 280 -0.59 -5.02 30.35
N VAL A 281 -1.01 -4.08 31.19
CA VAL A 281 -1.23 -2.68 30.80
C VAL A 281 0.07 -1.86 30.75
N ASN A 282 1.06 -2.16 31.58
CA ASN A 282 2.30 -1.37 31.63
C ASN A 282 3.46 -2.07 30.93
N GLN A 283 3.53 -3.41 31.04
CA GLN A 283 4.69 -4.18 30.56
C GLN A 283 4.40 -5.00 29.30
N ARG A 284 3.11 -5.18 28.93
CA ARG A 284 2.67 -6.05 27.83
C ARG A 284 3.11 -7.51 28.02
N TYR A 285 3.12 -7.97 29.27
CA TYR A 285 3.49 -9.34 29.63
C TYR A 285 2.27 -10.24 29.75
N PHE A 286 2.44 -11.50 29.36
CA PHE A 286 1.48 -12.56 29.63
C PHE A 286 1.73 -13.11 31.02
N ALA A 287 0.71 -13.07 31.88
CA ALA A 287 0.80 -13.66 33.20
C ALA A 287 0.80 -15.19 33.11
N THR A 288 1.64 -15.82 33.93
CA THR A 288 1.62 -17.26 34.15
C THR A 288 1.01 -17.57 35.50
N ARG A 289 0.33 -18.71 35.61
CA ARG A 289 -0.28 -19.21 36.84
C ARG A 289 0.29 -20.58 37.16
N ASP A 290 0.41 -20.89 38.44
CA ASP A 290 0.68 -22.25 38.87
C ASP A 290 -0.43 -23.17 38.33
N ALA A 291 -0.07 -24.39 37.92
CA ALA A 291 -1.07 -25.39 37.58
C ALA A 291 -1.99 -25.63 38.79
N ALA A 292 -3.30 -25.66 38.53
CA ALA A 292 -4.30 -26.02 39.52
C ALA A 292 -4.14 -27.47 39.98
#